data_AF-A0A9E0UAA6-F1
#
_entry.id   AF-A0A9E0UAA6-F1
#
_cell.length_a   1.000
_cell.length_b   1.000
_cell.length_c   1.000
_cell.angle_alpha   90.00
_cell.angle_beta   90.00
_cell.angle_gamma   90.00
#
_symmetry.space_group_name_H-M   'P 1'
#
loop_
_entity.id
_entity.type
_entity.pdbx_description
1 polymer ?
#
loop_
_entity_poly.entity_id
_entity_poly.type
_entity_poly.pdbx_seq_one_letter_code
_entity_poly.pdbx_strand_id
1 'polypeptide(L)'
;MKRMLINATQPEELRVATVDGQLLYNLDIEAPGREQKKANIYKGIITRVEPSLEAAFVDYGADRHGFLPLKEIHRAYFEPESAKPGTRINIKDVLKEGSEVVVQIDKEERGTKGAAL
;
A
#
# COMPACT_ATOMS: atom_id res chain seq x y z
N MET A 1 -18.27 8.29 30.57
CA MET A 1 -18.34 8.87 29.21
C MET A 1 -17.03 8.57 28.53
N LYS A 2 -17.07 7.86 27.40
CA LYS A 2 -15.88 7.54 26.62
C LYS A 2 -15.36 8.77 25.89
N ARG A 3 -14.06 9.04 25.99
CA ARG A 3 -13.38 10.18 25.38
C ARG A 3 -12.06 9.73 24.77
N MET A 4 -11.65 10.40 23.69
CA MET A 4 -10.32 10.31 23.11
C MET A 4 -9.57 11.59 23.45
N LEU A 5 -8.40 11.46 24.06
CA LEU A 5 -7.51 12.57 24.44
C LEU A 5 -6.27 12.52 23.54
N ILE A 6 -5.97 13.64 22.89
CA ILE A 6 -4.81 13.77 21.98
C ILE A 6 -3.88 14.83 22.59
N ASN A 7 -2.62 14.46 22.83
CA ASN A 7 -1.57 15.38 23.23
C ASN A 7 -0.47 15.40 22.17
N ALA A 8 -0.35 16.54 21.47
CA ALA A 8 0.60 16.80 20.41
C ALA A 8 1.45 18.06 20.71
N THR A 9 1.64 18.38 21.99
CA THR A 9 2.41 19.58 22.39
C THR A 9 3.90 19.39 22.17
N GLN A 10 4.38 18.17 22.37
CA GLN A 10 5.78 17.77 22.23
C GLN A 10 6.01 17.28 20.80
N PRO A 11 6.96 17.85 20.03
CA PRO A 11 7.26 17.35 18.68
C PRO A 11 7.87 15.94 18.67
N GLU A 12 8.48 15.51 19.78
CA GLU A 12 9.13 14.21 19.93
C GLU A 12 8.16 13.05 20.22
N GLU A 13 6.93 13.35 20.65
CA GLU A 13 5.93 12.33 20.95
C GLU A 13 4.49 12.81 20.67
N LEU A 14 3.73 11.98 19.95
CA LEU A 14 2.29 12.09 19.87
C LEU A 14 1.67 11.05 20.81
N ARG A 15 0.77 11.49 21.68
CA ARG A 15 0.08 10.60 22.63
C ARG A 15 -1.42 10.62 22.40
N VAL A 16 -2.01 9.44 22.22
CA VAL A 16 -3.45 9.27 22.06
C VAL A 16 -3.94 8.31 23.14
N ALA A 17 -4.86 8.78 23.99
CA ALA A 17 -5.45 7.96 25.06
C ALA A 17 -6.96 7.82 24.87
N THR A 18 -7.47 6.62 25.06
CA THR A 18 -8.92 6.36 25.18
C THR A 18 -9.27 6.14 26.64
N VAL A 19 -10.20 6.94 27.16
CA VAL A 19 -10.62 6.91 28.58
C VAL A 19 -12.13 6.74 28.70
N ASP A 20 -12.60 6.10 29.77
CA ASP A 20 -14.00 6.20 30.22
C ASP A 20 -14.07 6.90 31.58
N GLY A 21 -14.56 8.12 31.61
CA GLY A 21 -14.46 8.97 32.80
C GLY A 21 -13.00 9.31 33.11
N GLN A 22 -12.46 8.71 34.18
CA GLN A 22 -11.05 8.85 34.59
C GLN A 22 -10.25 7.55 34.44
N LEU A 23 -10.88 6.47 33.96
CA LEU A 23 -10.21 5.19 33.75
C LEU A 23 -9.57 5.16 32.36
N LEU A 24 -8.27 4.89 32.31
CA LEU A 24 -7.53 4.68 31.06
C LEU A 24 -7.77 3.27 30.52
N TYR A 25 -8.16 3.16 29.25
CA TYR A 25 -8.37 1.89 28.56
C TYR A 25 -7.25 1.55 27.59
N ASN A 26 -6.84 2.53 26.78
CA ASN A 26 -5.78 2.36 25.80
C ASN A 26 -4.92 3.62 25.71
N LEU A 27 -3.63 3.43 25.43
CA LEU A 27 -2.65 4.49 25.26
C LEU A 27 -1.71 4.10 24.11
N ASP A 28 -1.73 4.91 23.06
CA ASP A 28 -0.81 4.82 21.94
C ASP A 28 0.16 6.01 22.00
N ILE A 29 1.45 5.72 21.84
CA ILE A 29 2.52 6.72 21.81
C ILE A 29 3.30 6.51 20.51
N GLU A 30 3.37 7.55 19.70
CA GLU A 30 4.09 7.56 18.44
C GLU A 30 5.27 8.54 18.51
N ALA A 31 6.46 8.04 18.19
CA ALA A 31 7.66 8.85 18.08
C ALA A 31 7.98 9.11 16.60
N PRO A 32 8.46 10.31 16.23
CA PRO A 32 8.89 10.60 14.87
C PRO A 32 9.94 9.62 14.36
N GLY A 33 9.89 9.28 13.07
CA GLY A 33 10.93 8.50 12.38
C GLY A 33 10.72 6.99 12.35
N ARG A 34 9.66 6.45 12.97
CA ARG A 34 9.24 5.04 12.83
C ARG A 34 7.90 4.92 12.12
N GLU A 35 7.81 5.51 10.93
CA GLU A 35 6.61 5.38 10.09
C GLU A 35 6.48 3.95 9.58
N GLN A 36 5.43 3.26 10.03
CA GLN A 36 5.01 1.99 9.43
C GLN A 36 4.25 2.32 8.15
N LYS A 37 4.76 1.84 7.02
CA LYS A 37 4.12 2.04 5.70
C LYS A 37 3.20 0.89 5.33
N LYS A 38 3.26 -0.23 6.05
CA LYS A 38 2.34 -1.35 5.85
C LYS A 38 0.88 -0.87 5.88
N ALA A 39 0.09 -1.39 4.96
CA ALA A 39 -1.32 -1.07 4.74
C ALA A 39 -1.63 0.34 4.23
N ASN A 40 -0.63 1.21 4.03
CA ASN A 40 -0.85 2.49 3.34
C ASN A 40 -1.33 2.26 1.91
N ILE A 41 -2.19 3.18 1.45
CA ILE A 41 -2.80 3.14 0.12
C ILE A 41 -2.30 4.34 -0.68
N TYR A 42 -1.85 4.07 -1.90
CA TYR A 42 -1.31 5.08 -2.81
C TYR A 42 -2.00 4.99 -4.17
N LYS A 43 -2.01 6.12 -4.88
CA LYS A 43 -2.19 6.13 -6.32
C LYS A 43 -0.80 6.02 -6.96
N GLY A 44 -0.56 4.96 -7.71
CA GLY A 44 0.69 4.70 -8.39
C GLY A 44 0.54 4.60 -9.91
N ILE A 45 1.67 4.59 -10.60
CA ILE A 45 1.76 4.46 -12.06
C ILE A 45 2.55 3.19 -12.38
N ILE A 46 2.02 2.35 -13.26
CA ILE A 46 2.75 1.19 -13.76
C ILE A 46 3.94 1.68 -14.59
N THR A 47 5.16 1.42 -14.13
CA THR A 47 6.39 1.84 -14.80
C THR A 47 6.92 0.79 -15.75
N ARG A 48 6.71 -0.49 -15.43
CA ARG A 48 7.17 -1.61 -16.24
C ARG A 48 6.32 -2.84 -16.00
N VAL A 49 5.96 -3.55 -17.08
CA VAL A 49 5.32 -4.87 -17.00
C VAL A 49 6.37 -5.96 -17.28
N GLU A 50 6.53 -6.93 -16.37
CA GLU A 50 7.54 -7.99 -16.46
C GLU A 50 6.87 -9.38 -16.54
N PRO A 51 6.64 -9.92 -17.74
CA PRO A 51 5.96 -11.21 -17.93
C PRO A 51 6.71 -12.39 -17.31
N SER A 52 8.05 -12.33 -17.27
CA SER A 52 8.90 -13.38 -16.70
C SER A 52 8.62 -13.61 -15.20
N LEU A 53 8.17 -12.57 -14.51
CA LEU A 53 7.82 -12.59 -13.09
C LEU A 53 6.30 -12.67 -12.87
N GLU A 54 5.51 -12.66 -13.95
CA GLU A 54 4.06 -12.45 -13.92
C GLU A 54 3.68 -11.25 -13.02
N ALA A 55 4.41 -10.13 -13.15
CA ALA A 55 4.28 -8.98 -12.26
C ALA A 55 4.54 -7.63 -12.95
N ALA A 56 4.08 -6.55 -12.34
CA ALA A 56 4.32 -5.18 -12.75
C ALA A 56 5.07 -4.42 -11.66
N PHE A 57 5.88 -3.44 -12.06
CA PHE A 57 6.51 -2.48 -11.16
C PHE A 57 5.73 -1.19 -11.14
N VAL A 58 5.43 -0.68 -9.94
CA VAL A 58 4.59 0.50 -9.74
C VAL A 58 5.41 1.58 -9.06
N ASP A 59 5.46 2.77 -9.64
CA ASP A 59 5.91 3.97 -8.93
C ASP A 59 4.75 4.50 -8.10
N TYR A 60 4.94 4.52 -6.78
CA TYR A 60 3.97 5.02 -5.80
C TYR A 60 4.55 6.18 -4.97
N GLY A 61 5.64 6.80 -5.45
CA GLY A 61 6.32 7.94 -4.80
C GLY A 61 7.42 7.58 -3.81
N ALA A 62 7.87 6.32 -3.79
CA ALA A 62 9.01 5.86 -2.99
C ALA A 62 10.28 5.71 -3.85
N ASP A 63 11.46 5.66 -3.20
CA ASP A 63 12.75 5.51 -3.88
C ASP A 63 12.85 4.20 -4.70
N ARG A 64 12.13 3.15 -4.28
CA ARG A 64 12.05 1.87 -4.98
C ARG A 64 10.63 1.63 -5.46
N HIS A 65 10.51 1.26 -6.74
CA HIS A 65 9.23 0.85 -7.28
C HIS A 65 8.71 -0.39 -6.55
N GLY A 66 7.41 -0.41 -6.30
CA GLY A 66 6.74 -1.53 -5.67
C GLY A 66 6.55 -2.68 -6.66
N PHE A 67 6.42 -3.88 -6.13
CA PHE A 67 6.22 -5.12 -6.88
C PHE A 67 4.75 -5.55 -6.77
N LEU A 68 4.03 -5.51 -7.88
CA LEU A 68 2.61 -5.85 -7.98
C LEU A 68 2.43 -7.13 -8.83
N PRO A 69 2.26 -8.32 -8.23
CA PRO A 69 2.10 -9.57 -8.98
C PRO A 69 0.69 -9.71 -9.58
N LEU A 70 0.58 -10.35 -10.74
CA LEU A 70 -0.68 -10.51 -11.50
C LEU A 70 -1.85 -11.04 -10.65
N LYS A 71 -1.56 -11.97 -9.73
CA LYS A 71 -2.56 -12.59 -8.83
C LYS A 71 -3.24 -11.62 -7.87
N GLU A 72 -2.60 -10.49 -7.55
CA GLU A 72 -3.12 -9.47 -6.63
C GLU A 72 -3.84 -8.32 -7.38
N ILE A 73 -3.88 -8.39 -8.72
CA ILE A 73 -4.49 -7.33 -9.53
C ILE A 73 -5.98 -7.59 -9.70
N HIS A 74 -6.79 -6.65 -9.24
CA HIS A 74 -8.23 -6.71 -9.43
C HIS A 74 -8.60 -6.59 -10.91
N ARG A 75 -9.54 -7.41 -11.39
CA ARG A 75 -9.94 -7.48 -12.82
C ARG A 75 -10.45 -6.16 -13.40
N ALA A 76 -10.88 -5.22 -12.55
CA ALA A 76 -11.28 -3.88 -12.98
C ALA A 76 -10.12 -3.06 -13.57
N TYR A 77 -8.88 -3.43 -13.27
CA TYR A 77 -7.67 -2.83 -13.86
C TYR A 77 -7.20 -3.55 -15.12
N PHE A 78 -7.88 -4.61 -15.56
CA PHE A 78 -7.54 -5.29 -16.81
C PHE A 78 -8.11 -4.53 -18.00
N GLU A 79 -7.35 -4.53 -19.09
CA GLU A 79 -7.85 -4.02 -20.37
C GLU A 79 -9.15 -4.78 -20.77
N PRO A 80 -10.21 -4.06 -21.22
CA PRO A 80 -11.54 -4.67 -21.44
C PRO A 80 -11.55 -5.85 -22.42
N GLU A 81 -10.65 -5.86 -23.41
CA GLU A 81 -10.63 -6.88 -24.47
C GLU A 81 -9.90 -8.18 -24.06
N SER A 82 -9.09 -8.15 -23.00
CA SER A 82 -8.26 -9.28 -22.58
C SER A 82 -8.89 -10.15 -21.47
N ALA A 83 -10.09 -9.78 -20.98
CA ALA A 83 -10.78 -10.49 -19.90
C ALA A 83 -11.78 -11.57 -20.36
N LYS A 84 -11.60 -12.18 -21.55
CA LYS A 84 -12.49 -13.24 -22.05
C LYS A 84 -12.45 -14.50 -21.14
N PRO A 85 -13.60 -15.09 -20.78
CA PRO A 85 -13.64 -16.31 -19.98
C PRO A 85 -12.90 -17.47 -20.68
N GLY A 86 -11.96 -18.11 -19.98
CA GLY A 86 -11.24 -19.30 -20.46
C GLY A 86 -9.89 -19.04 -21.15
N THR A 87 -9.48 -17.78 -21.34
CA THR A 87 -8.15 -17.45 -21.88
C THR A 87 -7.11 -17.42 -20.76
N ARG A 88 -5.94 -18.04 -20.99
CA ARG A 88 -4.80 -17.91 -20.08
C ARG A 88 -4.36 -16.44 -20.04
N ILE A 89 -4.50 -15.82 -18.88
CA ILE A 89 -4.22 -14.40 -18.69
C ILE A 89 -2.71 -14.20 -18.67
N ASN A 90 -2.20 -13.39 -19.61
CA ASN A 90 -0.84 -12.90 -19.58
C ASN A 90 -0.84 -11.46 -19.08
N ILE A 91 0.03 -11.13 -18.13
CA ILE A 91 0.10 -9.78 -17.56
C ILE A 91 0.37 -8.71 -18.63
N LYS A 92 1.13 -9.04 -19.69
CA LYS A 92 1.41 -8.15 -20.81
C LYS A 92 0.15 -7.75 -21.60
N ASP A 93 -0.86 -8.59 -21.59
CA ASP A 93 -2.08 -8.40 -22.38
C ASP A 93 -3.17 -7.69 -21.57
N VAL A 94 -3.04 -7.64 -20.24
CA VAL A 94 -4.05 -7.03 -19.34
C VAL A 94 -3.60 -5.72 -18.70
N LEU A 95 -2.29 -5.44 -18.67
CA LEU A 95 -1.75 -4.19 -18.13
C LEU A 95 -0.96 -3.43 -19.17
N LYS A 96 -1.02 -2.10 -19.05
CA LYS A 96 -0.27 -1.18 -19.89
C LYS A 96 0.62 -0.27 -19.04
N GLU A 97 1.86 -0.09 -19.47
CA GLU A 97 2.76 0.90 -18.87
C GLU A 97 2.18 2.32 -18.96
N GLY A 98 2.37 3.11 -17.91
CA GLY A 98 1.77 4.42 -17.74
C GLY A 98 0.36 4.41 -17.16
N SER A 99 -0.26 3.24 -16.96
CA SER A 99 -1.60 3.16 -16.35
C SER A 99 -1.55 3.48 -14.86
N GLU A 100 -2.55 4.22 -14.39
CA GLU A 100 -2.72 4.54 -12.98
C GLU A 100 -3.43 3.40 -12.25
N VAL A 101 -2.94 3.07 -11.06
CA VAL A 101 -3.49 2.01 -10.21
C VAL A 101 -3.58 2.49 -8.76
N VAL A 102 -4.59 2.04 -8.03
CA VAL A 102 -4.63 2.19 -6.56
C VAL A 102 -4.01 0.94 -5.96
N VAL A 103 -2.99 1.11 -5.13
CA VAL A 103 -2.19 0.03 -4.56
C VAL A 103 -2.12 0.14 -3.05
N GLN A 104 -1.99 -0.99 -2.36
CA GLN A 104 -1.81 -1.05 -0.91
C GLN A 104 -0.51 -1.77 -0.59
N ILE A 105 0.27 -1.28 0.36
CA ILE A 105 1.48 -1.99 0.79
C ILE A 105 1.10 -3.21 1.65
N ASP A 106 1.28 -4.42 1.13
CA ASP A 106 1.17 -5.67 1.92
C ASP A 106 2.43 -5.90 2.76
N LYS A 107 3.60 -5.73 2.14
CA LYS A 107 4.92 -5.90 2.79
C LYS A 107 5.82 -4.73 2.48
N GLU A 108 6.41 -4.17 3.53
CA GLU A 108 7.37 -3.08 3.42
C GLU A 108 8.65 -3.50 2.68
N GLU A 109 9.40 -2.49 2.24
CA GLU A 109 10.68 -2.68 1.57
C GLU A 109 11.64 -3.51 2.43
N ARG A 110 12.35 -4.44 1.81
CA ARG A 110 13.34 -5.29 2.50
C ARG A 110 14.66 -5.29 1.76
N GLY A 111 15.66 -4.64 2.39
CA GLY A 111 17.00 -4.54 1.83
C GLY A 111 16.99 -3.81 0.49
N THR A 112 17.28 -4.51 -0.60
CA THR A 112 17.29 -3.94 -1.95
C THR A 112 15.97 -4.12 -2.71
N LYS A 113 14.99 -4.85 -2.14
CA LYS A 113 13.70 -5.11 -2.77
C LYS A 113 12.70 -4.02 -2.39
N GLY A 114 11.98 -3.49 -3.39
CA GLY A 114 10.83 -2.62 -3.17
C GLY A 114 9.69 -3.32 -2.43
N ALA A 115 8.70 -2.54 -2.01
CA ALA A 115 7.55 -3.03 -1.27
C ALA A 115 6.72 -4.01 -2.12
N ALA A 116 6.09 -4.99 -1.48
CA ALA A 116 5.06 -5.79 -2.14
C ALA A 116 3.73 -5.04 -2.04
N LEU A 117 3.09 -4.88 -3.20
CA LEU A 117 1.82 -4.18 -3.39
C LEU A 117 0.68 -5.16 -3.68
#